data_AF-A0A497AJT4-F1
#
_entry.id   AF-A0A497AJT4-F1
#
_cell.length_a   1.000
_cell.length_b   1.000
_cell.length_c   1.000
_cell.angle_alpha   90.00
_cell.angle_beta   90.00
_cell.angle_gamma   90.00
#
_symmetry.space_group_name_H-M   'P 1'
#
loop_
_entity.id
_entity.type
_entity.pdbx_description
1 polymer ?
#
loop_
_entity_poly.entity_id
_entity_poly.type
_entity_poly.pdbx_seq_one_letter_code
_entity_poly.pdbx_strand_id
1 'polypeptide(L)'
;TRIVEKAHEHGATYIIPWFGMSLRDRQRAYYYEQLERLFPGVRQKYERAFGDQYHCVTNNAGRLAELFDSLCSRYGIATRVEPYAPESGAQLSMF
;
A
#
# COMPACT_ATOMS: atom_id res chain seq x y z
N THR A 1 -6.17 8.35 -9.68
CA THR A 1 -6.92 9.32 -8.86
C THR A 1 -8.21 8.72 -8.31
N ARG A 2 -8.96 7.95 -9.13
CA ARG A 2 -10.23 7.27 -8.78
C ARG A 2 -10.36 6.66 -7.38
N ILE A 3 -9.30 6.04 -6.83
CA ILE A 3 -9.36 5.45 -5.48
C ILE A 3 -9.59 6.54 -4.42
N VAL A 4 -8.86 7.65 -4.49
CA VAL A 4 -8.99 8.78 -3.53
C VAL A 4 -10.32 9.50 -3.72
N GLU A 5 -10.74 9.69 -4.97
CA GLU A 5 -12.05 10.28 -5.32
C GLU A 5 -13.20 9.44 -4.73
N LYS A 6 -13.16 8.11 -4.93
CA LYS A 6 -14.16 7.20 -4.38
C LYS A 6 -14.13 7.15 -2.85
N ALA A 7 -12.94 7.17 -2.26
CA ALA A 7 -12.81 7.23 -0.80
C ALA A 7 -13.48 8.50 -0.24
N HIS A 8 -13.27 9.65 -0.88
CA HIS A 8 -13.95 10.89 -0.51
C HIS A 8 -15.49 10.79 -0.67
N GLU A 9 -15.97 10.31 -1.82
CA GLU A 9 -17.41 10.13 -2.10
C GLU A 9 -18.12 9.25 -1.06
N HIS A 10 -17.40 8.31 -0.45
CA HIS A 10 -17.92 7.37 0.55
C HIS A 10 -17.54 7.72 1.99
N GLY A 11 -16.99 8.91 2.24
CA GLY A 11 -16.74 9.41 3.59
C GLY A 11 -15.53 8.80 4.31
N ALA A 12 -14.54 8.29 3.56
CA ALA A 12 -13.29 7.82 4.16
C ALA A 12 -12.56 8.96 4.88
N THR A 13 -12.15 8.72 6.12
CA THR A 13 -11.46 9.71 6.96
C THR A 13 -9.95 9.67 6.79
N TYR A 14 -9.39 8.52 6.46
CA TYR A 14 -7.96 8.35 6.20
C TYR A 14 -7.67 7.29 5.13
N ILE A 15 -6.51 7.40 4.49
CA ILE A 15 -5.93 6.40 3.59
C ILE A 15 -4.45 6.23 3.93
N ILE A 16 -4.01 4.98 4.11
CA ILE A 16 -2.58 4.66 4.30
C ILE A 16 -2.06 4.07 3.00
N PRO A 17 -1.22 4.81 2.24
CA PRO A 17 -0.75 4.34 0.94
C PRO A 17 0.46 3.41 1.06
N TRP A 18 0.58 2.50 0.10
CA TRP A 18 1.85 1.85 -0.24
C TRP A 18 1.97 1.74 -1.76
N PHE A 19 3.05 2.26 -2.33
CA PHE A 19 3.26 2.34 -3.78
C PHE A 19 4.19 1.24 -4.29
N GLY A 20 3.86 0.00 -3.94
CA GLY A 20 4.64 -1.18 -4.29
C GLY A 20 4.01 -2.44 -3.72
N MET A 21 4.83 -3.47 -3.60
CA MET A 21 4.45 -4.70 -2.89
C MET A 21 5.67 -5.31 -2.21
N SER A 22 5.43 -6.17 -1.24
CA SER A 22 6.46 -7.05 -0.70
C SER A 22 6.37 -8.43 -1.36
N LEU A 23 7.52 -9.00 -1.71
CA LEU A 23 7.64 -10.35 -2.26
C LEU A 23 8.56 -11.18 -1.35
N ARG A 24 7.96 -11.87 -0.37
CA ARG A 24 8.64 -12.89 0.45
C ARG A 24 9.04 -14.07 -0.42
N ASP A 25 10.17 -14.71 -0.15
CA ASP A 25 10.72 -15.79 -0.99
C ASP A 25 9.69 -16.85 -1.41
N ARG A 26 8.97 -17.46 -0.45
CA ARG A 26 7.95 -18.49 -0.76
C ARG A 26 6.77 -17.94 -1.57
N GLN A 27 6.40 -16.67 -1.36
CA GLN A 27 5.31 -16.02 -2.10
C GLN A 27 5.75 -15.57 -3.49
N ARG A 28 7.03 -15.21 -3.67
CA ARG A 28 7.61 -14.77 -4.94
C ARG A 28 7.54 -15.88 -6.00
N ALA A 29 7.92 -17.10 -5.63
CA ALA A 29 7.87 -18.25 -6.54
C ALA A 29 6.45 -18.49 -7.08
N TYR A 30 5.46 -18.55 -6.18
CA TYR A 30 4.05 -18.70 -6.58
C TYR A 30 3.57 -17.52 -7.43
N TYR A 31 3.90 -16.29 -7.03
CA TYR A 31 3.51 -15.09 -7.79
C TYR A 31 4.07 -15.11 -9.22
N TYR A 32 5.33 -15.51 -9.41
CA TYR A 32 5.95 -15.59 -10.74
C TYR A 32 5.36 -16.70 -11.60
N GLU A 33 4.98 -17.84 -11.02
CA GLU A 33 4.23 -18.88 -11.72
C GLU A 33 2.88 -18.35 -12.22
N GLN A 34 2.14 -17.63 -11.36
CA GLN A 34 0.86 -17.03 -11.76
C GLN A 34 1.04 -15.92 -12.79
N LEU A 35 2.11 -15.13 -12.72
CA LEU A 35 2.42 -14.12 -13.74
C LEU A 35 2.65 -14.77 -15.10
N GLU A 36 3.44 -15.83 -15.18
CA GLU A 36 3.67 -16.50 -16.46
C GLU A 36 2.37 -17.11 -17.03
N ARG A 37 1.52 -17.68 -16.15
CA ARG A 37 0.24 -18.30 -16.55
C ARG A 37 -0.81 -17.29 -17.03
N LEU A 38 -0.96 -16.18 -16.30
CA LEU A 38 -2.05 -15.22 -16.51
C LEU A 38 -1.62 -14.05 -17.41
N PHE A 39 -0.32 -13.72 -17.40
CA PHE A 39 0.25 -12.57 -18.11
C PHE A 39 1.61 -12.93 -18.73
N PRO A 40 1.65 -13.78 -19.78
CA PRO A 40 2.90 -14.22 -20.40
C PRO A 40 3.82 -13.05 -20.75
N GLY A 41 5.11 -13.16 -20.40
CA GLY A 41 6.09 -12.09 -20.64
C GLY A 41 6.23 -11.06 -19.50
N VAL A 42 5.36 -11.09 -18.48
CA VAL A 42 5.44 -10.15 -17.35
C VAL A 42 6.43 -10.63 -16.29
N ARG A 43 6.55 -11.94 -16.06
CA ARG A 43 7.50 -12.52 -15.11
C ARG A 43 8.93 -12.03 -15.35
N GLN A 44 9.38 -12.04 -16.60
CA GLN A 44 10.75 -11.65 -16.99
C GLN A 44 11.02 -10.16 -16.69
N LYS A 45 9.98 -9.31 -16.78
CA LYS A 45 10.08 -7.90 -16.40
C LYS A 45 10.27 -7.75 -14.89
N TYR A 46 9.52 -8.50 -14.10
CA TYR A 46 9.64 -8.51 -12.64
C TYR A 46 11.00 -9.07 -12.18
N GLU A 47 11.45 -10.19 -12.74
CA GLU A 47 12.76 -10.78 -12.43
C GLU A 47 13.89 -9.81 -12.75
N ARG A 48 13.84 -9.12 -13.90
CA ARG A 48 14.86 -8.12 -14.28
C ARG A 48 14.84 -6.89 -13.37
N ALA A 49 13.66 -6.43 -12.96
CA ALA A 49 13.52 -5.22 -12.16
C ALA A 49 13.84 -5.43 -10.68
N PHE A 50 13.46 -6.58 -10.12
CA PHE A 50 13.45 -6.81 -8.67
C PHE A 50 14.29 -8.00 -8.23
N GLY A 51 14.54 -9.00 -9.08
CA GLY A 51 15.26 -10.21 -8.69
C GLY A 51 14.71 -10.83 -7.40
N ASP A 52 15.56 -10.95 -6.38
CA ASP A 52 15.20 -11.47 -5.06
C ASP A 52 14.86 -10.40 -4.01
N GLN A 53 14.64 -9.15 -4.42
CA GLN A 53 14.32 -8.06 -3.50
C GLN A 53 12.99 -8.31 -2.78
N TYR A 54 12.99 -8.05 -1.47
CA TYR A 54 11.78 -8.12 -0.66
C TYR A 54 10.81 -6.97 -0.98
N HIS A 55 11.32 -5.77 -1.27
CA HIS A 55 10.50 -4.60 -1.58
C HIS A 55 10.51 -4.32 -3.08
N CYS A 56 9.35 -4.44 -3.72
CA CYS A 56 9.16 -4.14 -5.12
C CYS A 56 8.42 -2.80 -5.26
N VAL A 57 9.19 -1.71 -5.29
CA VAL A 57 8.63 -0.35 -5.45
C VAL A 57 8.18 -0.15 -6.89
N THR A 58 7.04 0.52 -7.08
CA THR A 58 6.58 0.85 -8.43
C THR A 58 7.51 1.86 -9.12
N ASN A 59 7.71 1.73 -10.44
CA ASN A 59 8.60 2.62 -11.21
C ASN A 59 8.28 4.11 -11.07
N ASN A 60 6.99 4.45 -10.85
CA ASN A 60 6.51 5.83 -10.78
C ASN A 60 6.11 6.23 -9.34
N ALA A 61 6.67 5.58 -8.32
CA ALA A 61 6.26 5.77 -6.93
C ALA A 61 6.26 7.24 -6.47
N GLY A 62 7.29 8.03 -6.83
CA GLY A 62 7.35 9.46 -6.48
C GLY A 62 6.18 10.26 -7.04
N ARG A 63 5.90 10.12 -8.34
CA ARG A 63 4.75 10.77 -9.00
C ARG A 63 3.41 10.32 -8.41
N LEU A 64 3.30 9.04 -8.04
CA LEU A 64 2.09 8.50 -7.42
C LEU A 64 1.87 9.07 -6.02
N ALA A 65 2.95 9.22 -5.22
CA ALA A 65 2.91 9.82 -3.90
C ALA A 65 2.49 11.29 -3.97
N GLU A 66 3.11 12.09 -4.86
CA GLU A 66 2.74 13.50 -5.07
C GLU A 66 1.27 13.67 -5.46
N LEU A 67 0.79 12.85 -6.39
CA LEU A 67 -0.60 12.86 -6.82
C LEU A 67 -1.55 12.45 -5.70
N PHE A 68 -1.18 11.45 -4.91
CA PHE A 68 -1.94 10.98 -3.76
C PHE A 68 -2.04 12.07 -2.69
N ASP A 69 -0.92 12.67 -2.30
CA ASP A 69 -0.85 13.72 -1.28
C ASP A 69 -1.66 14.95 -1.70
N SER A 70 -1.54 15.37 -2.96
CA SER A 70 -2.31 16.48 -3.53
C SER A 70 -3.83 16.23 -3.48
N LEU A 71 -4.28 15.01 -3.80
CA LEU A 71 -5.71 14.67 -3.76
C LEU A 71 -6.22 14.54 -2.32
N CYS A 72 -5.49 13.85 -1.45
CA CYS A 72 -5.86 13.72 -0.05
C CYS A 72 -5.93 15.09 0.65
N SER A 73 -4.97 15.97 0.36
CA SER A 73 -4.98 17.35 0.84
C SER A 73 -6.21 18.12 0.33
N ARG A 74 -6.56 17.97 -0.95
CA ARG A 74 -7.76 18.60 -1.53
C ARG A 74 -9.06 18.15 -0.88
N TYR A 75 -9.18 16.87 -0.58
CA TYR A 75 -10.41 16.27 -0.04
C TYR A 75 -10.46 16.23 1.50
N GLY A 76 -9.40 16.68 2.19
CA GLY A 76 -9.33 16.63 3.65
C GLY A 76 -9.20 15.21 4.22
N ILE A 77 -8.60 14.29 3.46
CA ILE A 77 -8.38 12.90 3.88
C ILE A 77 -7.02 12.79 4.56
N ALA A 78 -6.98 12.23 5.77
CA ALA A 78 -5.72 12.02 6.48
C ALA A 78 -4.88 10.91 5.82
N THR A 79 -3.56 11.08 5.79
CA THR A 79 -2.62 10.09 5.22
C THR A 79 -1.93 9.23 6.27
N ARG A 80 -2.37 9.37 7.53
CA ARG A 80 -1.88 8.63 8.69
C ARG A 80 -3.05 8.38 9.65
N VAL A 81 -2.91 7.37 10.48
CA VAL A 81 -3.84 7.14 11.60
C VAL A 81 -3.20 7.77 12.83
N GLU A 82 -4.00 8.54 13.57
CA GLU A 82 -3.54 9.10 14.83
C GLU A 82 -3.21 7.97 15.81
N PRO A 83 -2.05 8.05 16.51
CA PRO A 83 -1.73 7.08 17.55
C PRO A 83 -2.84 6.99 18.58
N TYR A 84 -3.08 5.78 19.08
CA TYR A 84 -3.99 5.58 20.20
C TYR A 84 -3.50 6.37 21.41
N ALA A 85 -4.33 7.30 21.90
CA ALA A 85 -4.13 7.95 23.18
C ALA A 85 -4.89 7.12 24.23
N PRO A 86 -4.21 6.54 25.24
CA PRO A 86 -4.90 5.83 26.30
C PRO A 86 -5.82 6.79 27.03
N GLU A 87 -7.10 6.43 27.14
CA GLU A 87 -7.97 7.08 28.12
C GLU A 87 -7.38 6.84 29.51
N SER A 88 -7.50 7.81 30.40
CA SER A 88 -7.07 7.71 31.80
C SER A 88 -7.96 6.78 32.63
N GLY A 89 -8.29 5.60 32.08
CA GLY A 89 -8.90 4.50 32.79
C GLY A 89 -7.82 3.75 33.55
N ALA A 90 -8.01 3.59 34.86
CA ALA A 90 -7.17 2.68 35.64
C ALA A 90 -7.29 1.27 35.03
N GLN A 91 -6.15 0.69 34.65
CA GLN A 91 -6.09 -0.72 34.25
C GLN A 91 -6.71 -1.56 35.37
N LEU A 92 -7.83 -2.21 35.09
CA LEU A 92 -8.49 -3.08 36.06
C LEU A 92 -7.53 -4.21 36.42
N SER A 93 -7.45 -4.52 37.72
CA SER A 93 -6.70 -5.68 38.19
C SER A 93 -7.29 -6.93 37.55
N MET A 94 -6.44 -7.74 36.91
CA MET A 94 -6.84 -9.06 36.38
C MET A 94 -6.94 -10.14 37.48
N PHE A 95 -6.82 -9.74 38.75
CA PHE A 95 -6.96 -10.59 39.94
C PHE A 95 -7.65 -9.85 41.08
#